data_AF-A0A3P5X2M5-F1
#
_entry.id   AF-A0A3P5X2M5-F1
#
_cell.length_a   1.000
_cell.length_b   1.000
_cell.length_c   1.000
_cell.angle_alpha   90.00
_cell.angle_beta   90.00
_cell.angle_gamma   90.00
#
_symmetry.space_group_name_H-M   'P 1'
#
loop_
_entity.id
_entity.type
_entity.pdbx_description
1 polymer ?
#
loop_
_entity_poly.entity_id
_entity_poly.type
_entity_poly.pdbx_seq_one_letter_code
_entity_poly.pdbx_strand_id
1 'polypeptide(L)'
;MARFTKTMKSLAATALGLALAGAALAGPAEDELVIETDDGPVRIVTKTAAPAFLADTFDTIYSGWLFRDDTTRDMERDDFDNPAMVFVDRGMDAWNAAMGANGESCAGCHQGPESMAGLRAVLPRVDAESGKLMILEDYINACVTGRMGLEKWGTTSDDMKDMLSLISLQSRGMPVNVAIDGPAAHFWEQGKEIYYTRYGQLEMSCANCHEDNYGNMIRADHLSQGQVNGFPTYRLKDAGMVSAQQRFVGCVRDTRAETFKAGSDEFRALELYVASRGNGLTVEGVSVRH
;
A
#
# COMPACT_ATOMS: atom_id res chain seq x y z
N MET A 1 -4.03 87.86 17.37
CA MET A 1 -2.67 87.28 17.32
C MET A 1 -2.75 85.81 16.91
N ALA A 2 -1.71 85.32 16.25
CA ALA A 2 -1.64 84.11 15.43
C ALA A 2 -1.97 82.78 16.17
N ARG A 3 -2.68 81.87 15.47
CA ARG A 3 -2.27 80.52 14.99
C ARG A 3 -1.92 79.47 16.06
N PHE A 4 -2.64 78.35 16.11
CA PHE A 4 -2.31 77.09 15.42
C PHE A 4 -3.27 75.96 15.85
N THR A 5 -3.83 75.28 14.86
CA THR A 5 -4.62 74.03 14.95
C THR A 5 -3.73 72.80 15.18
N LYS A 6 -4.20 71.83 15.97
CA LYS A 6 -4.15 70.40 15.59
C LYS A 6 -5.01 69.51 16.51
N THR A 7 -5.99 68.88 15.89
CA THR A 7 -6.76 67.71 16.32
C THR A 7 -5.87 66.46 16.39
N MET A 8 -6.08 65.56 17.37
CA MET A 8 -5.98 64.10 17.23
C MET A 8 -6.38 63.43 18.56
N LYS A 9 -7.54 62.75 18.60
CA LYS A 9 -7.80 61.33 18.31
C LYS A 9 -7.82 60.48 19.58
N SER A 10 -9.05 60.10 19.92
CA SER A 10 -9.46 59.02 20.82
C SER A 10 -8.68 57.72 20.55
N LEU A 11 -8.03 57.19 21.59
CA LEU A 11 -7.59 55.79 21.61
C LEU A 11 -8.78 54.93 22.03
N ALA A 12 -9.39 54.27 21.05
CA ALA A 12 -10.26 53.13 21.29
C ALA A 12 -9.39 51.90 21.59
N ALA A 13 -9.78 51.15 22.61
CA ALA A 13 -9.16 49.90 23.00
C ALA A 13 -9.25 48.87 21.87
N THR A 14 -8.12 48.45 21.32
CA THR A 14 -8.04 47.30 20.41
C THR A 14 -7.97 46.04 21.27
N ALA A 15 -9.10 45.34 21.38
CA ALA A 15 -9.15 44.00 21.94
C ALA A 15 -8.29 43.07 21.08
N LEU A 16 -7.40 42.36 21.77
CA LEU A 16 -6.45 41.40 21.24
C LEU A 16 -7.22 40.19 20.68
N GLY A 17 -7.50 40.19 19.38
CA GLY A 17 -7.93 39.00 18.64
C GLY A 17 -6.73 38.10 18.39
N LEU A 18 -6.32 37.33 19.41
CA LEU A 18 -5.49 36.15 19.17
C LEU A 18 -6.40 35.14 18.46
N ALA A 19 -6.38 35.14 17.13
CA ALA A 19 -6.81 33.97 16.39
C ALA A 19 -5.89 32.83 16.85
N LEU A 20 -6.43 31.89 17.64
CA LEU A 20 -5.86 30.55 17.69
C LEU A 20 -6.00 30.01 16.27
N ALA A 21 -4.96 30.22 15.45
CA ALA A 21 -4.66 29.27 14.39
C ALA A 21 -4.34 27.97 15.12
N GLY A 22 -5.37 27.16 15.37
CA GLY A 22 -5.19 25.79 15.78
C GLY A 22 -4.18 25.19 14.81
N ALA A 23 -3.16 24.50 15.33
CA ALA A 23 -2.33 23.65 14.51
C ALA A 23 -3.29 22.84 13.64
N ALA A 24 -3.28 23.08 12.32
CA ALA A 24 -4.01 22.24 11.40
C ALA A 24 -3.43 20.85 11.59
N LEU A 25 -4.13 19.99 12.33
CA LEU A 25 -3.76 18.59 12.44
C LEU A 25 -3.79 18.08 11.01
N ALA A 26 -2.64 17.67 10.48
CA ALA A 26 -2.54 16.98 9.21
C ALA A 26 -3.11 15.56 9.40
N GLY A 27 -4.40 15.44 9.75
CA GLY A 27 -5.09 14.16 9.80
C GLY A 27 -5.24 13.56 8.40
N PRO A 28 -5.74 12.32 8.29
CA PRO A 28 -6.21 11.81 7.00
C PRO A 28 -7.26 12.77 6.42
N ALA A 29 -7.28 12.92 5.10
CA ALA A 29 -8.31 13.65 4.39
C ALA A 29 -9.69 13.02 4.64
N GLU A 30 -10.74 13.85 4.67
CA GLU A 30 -12.12 13.38 4.66
C GLU A 30 -12.59 13.33 3.20
N ASP A 31 -12.46 12.17 2.57
CA ASP A 31 -12.72 11.96 1.15
C ASP A 31 -13.14 10.50 0.90
N GLU A 32 -13.85 10.25 -0.19
CA GLU A 32 -14.30 8.92 -0.60
C GLU A 32 -13.73 8.55 -1.97
N LEU A 33 -13.24 7.31 -2.10
CA LEU A 33 -12.71 6.79 -3.35
C LEU A 33 -13.75 5.89 -4.03
N VAL A 34 -14.20 6.34 -5.19
CA VAL A 34 -14.92 5.55 -6.18
C VAL A 34 -14.08 5.64 -7.45
N ILE A 35 -13.68 4.50 -7.98
CA ILE A 35 -12.88 4.41 -9.19
C ILE A 35 -13.82 4.21 -10.37
N GLU A 36 -13.76 5.11 -11.35
CA GLU A 36 -14.42 4.94 -12.64
C GLU A 36 -13.62 3.94 -13.47
N THR A 37 -14.31 2.92 -13.98
CA THR A 37 -13.72 1.82 -14.76
C THR A 37 -14.56 1.56 -16.01
N ASP A 38 -14.04 0.82 -16.97
CA ASP A 38 -14.77 0.44 -18.19
C ASP A 38 -16.09 -0.32 -17.91
N ASP A 39 -16.14 -1.08 -16.79
CA ASP A 39 -17.31 -1.85 -16.36
C ASP A 39 -18.21 -1.10 -15.37
N GLY A 40 -17.92 0.18 -15.12
CA GLY A 40 -18.65 1.06 -14.20
C GLY A 40 -17.92 1.35 -12.89
N PRO A 41 -18.53 2.13 -11.98
CA PRO A 41 -17.86 2.62 -10.78
C PRO A 41 -17.64 1.50 -9.74
N VAL A 42 -16.44 1.43 -9.18
CA VAL A 42 -16.06 0.52 -8.10
C VAL A 42 -15.75 1.31 -6.83
N ARG A 43 -16.52 1.07 -5.77
CA ARG A 43 -16.28 1.73 -4.48
C ARG A 43 -15.14 1.07 -3.72
N ILE A 44 -14.21 1.88 -3.20
CA ILE A 44 -13.07 1.44 -2.40
C ILE A 44 -13.27 1.87 -0.94
N VAL A 45 -13.20 0.93 -0.02
CA VAL A 45 -13.22 1.20 1.43
C VAL A 45 -11.85 1.65 1.86
N THR A 46 -11.66 2.98 1.91
CA THR A 46 -10.39 3.63 2.30
C THR A 46 -10.33 3.98 3.80
N LYS A 47 -11.43 3.83 4.53
CA LYS A 47 -11.54 4.09 5.98
C LYS A 47 -12.49 3.07 6.60
N THR A 48 -12.06 2.36 7.64
CA THR A 48 -12.90 1.38 8.35
C THR A 48 -12.40 1.13 9.77
N ALA A 49 -13.17 0.40 10.59
CA ALA A 49 -12.77 0.01 11.94
C ALA A 49 -11.52 -0.88 11.90
N ALA A 50 -10.62 -0.70 12.88
CA ALA A 50 -9.43 -1.54 12.99
C ALA A 50 -9.81 -3.00 13.28
N PRO A 51 -9.03 -3.99 12.78
CA PRO A 51 -9.19 -5.39 13.17
C PRO A 51 -8.97 -5.54 14.68
N ALA A 52 -9.58 -6.56 15.29
CA ALA A 52 -9.64 -6.72 16.74
C ALA A 52 -8.27 -6.66 17.45
N PHE A 53 -7.20 -7.18 16.82
CA PHE A 53 -5.86 -7.17 17.40
C PHE A 53 -5.20 -5.77 17.43
N LEU A 54 -5.77 -4.78 16.74
CA LEU A 54 -5.38 -3.37 16.75
C LEU A 54 -6.39 -2.47 17.49
N ALA A 55 -7.43 -3.04 18.12
CA ALA A 55 -8.48 -2.23 18.74
C ALA A 55 -7.95 -1.30 19.86
N ASP A 56 -6.88 -1.70 20.55
CA ASP A 56 -6.21 -0.87 21.56
C ASP A 56 -5.16 0.10 20.97
N THR A 57 -4.92 0.02 19.65
CA THR A 57 -3.93 0.81 18.93
C THR A 57 -4.60 1.89 18.07
N PHE A 58 -5.64 1.53 17.32
CA PHE A 58 -6.40 2.44 16.46
C PHE A 58 -7.89 2.16 16.57
N ASP A 59 -8.71 3.21 16.63
CA ASP A 59 -10.15 3.09 16.41
C ASP A 59 -10.47 2.84 14.93
N THR A 60 -9.67 3.44 14.04
CA THR A 60 -9.92 3.47 12.59
C THR A 60 -8.62 3.24 11.84
N ILE A 61 -8.69 2.38 10.83
CA ILE A 61 -7.62 2.18 9.86
C ILE A 61 -7.94 2.89 8.55
N TYR A 62 -6.89 3.37 7.89
CA TYR A 62 -6.98 4.22 6.72
C TYR A 62 -6.08 3.70 5.60
N SER A 63 -6.56 3.74 4.37
CA SER A 63 -5.71 3.63 3.19
C SER A 63 -4.68 4.76 3.17
N GLY A 64 -3.51 4.47 2.60
CA GLY A 64 -2.54 5.50 2.27
C GLY A 64 -3.09 6.58 1.35
N TRP A 65 -4.13 6.30 0.54
CA TRP A 65 -4.76 7.27 -0.35
C TRP A 65 -5.17 8.55 0.38
N LEU A 66 -5.75 8.42 1.59
CA LEU A 66 -6.24 9.55 2.40
C LEU A 66 -5.14 10.46 2.97
N PHE A 67 -3.87 10.11 2.80
CA PHE A 67 -2.74 10.96 3.23
C PHE A 67 -2.03 11.63 2.05
N ARG A 68 -2.57 11.49 0.83
CA ARG A 68 -2.02 12.10 -0.38
C ARG A 68 -2.69 13.44 -0.65
N ASP A 69 -2.01 14.34 -1.33
CA ASP A 69 -2.64 15.56 -1.86
C ASP A 69 -3.73 15.22 -2.89
N ASP A 70 -4.63 16.18 -3.13
CA ASP A 70 -5.80 16.00 -4.00
C ASP A 70 -5.38 15.55 -5.41
N THR A 71 -4.32 16.14 -5.96
CA THR A 71 -3.83 15.81 -7.31
C THR A 71 -3.37 14.36 -7.44
N THR A 72 -2.74 13.81 -6.40
CA THR A 72 -2.33 12.41 -6.37
C THR A 72 -3.50 11.48 -6.08
N ARG A 73 -4.45 11.92 -5.26
CA ARG A 73 -5.69 11.15 -5.00
C ARG A 73 -6.52 11.01 -6.27
N ASP A 74 -6.62 12.07 -7.06
CA ASP A 74 -7.40 12.10 -8.30
C ASP A 74 -6.85 11.14 -9.36
N MET A 75 -5.53 10.92 -9.41
CA MET A 75 -4.91 9.93 -10.30
C MET A 75 -5.36 8.48 -10.06
N GLU A 76 -6.01 8.17 -8.93
CA GLU A 76 -6.54 6.83 -8.65
C GLU A 76 -8.06 6.75 -8.82
N ARG A 77 -8.74 7.87 -9.10
CA ARG A 77 -10.22 7.92 -9.23
C ARG A 77 -10.72 7.40 -10.58
N ASP A 78 -9.86 7.25 -11.59
CA ASP A 78 -10.24 6.82 -12.93
C ASP A 78 -9.10 5.96 -13.50
N ASP A 79 -9.44 4.80 -14.06
CA ASP A 79 -8.46 3.89 -14.67
C ASP A 79 -7.72 4.53 -15.85
N PHE A 80 -8.36 5.46 -16.58
CA PHE A 80 -7.75 6.20 -17.67
C PHE A 80 -6.63 7.13 -17.19
N ASP A 81 -6.83 7.81 -16.07
CA ASP A 81 -5.85 8.73 -15.49
C ASP A 81 -4.81 8.02 -14.61
N ASN A 82 -5.07 6.77 -14.23
CA ASN A 82 -4.17 5.99 -13.39
C ASN A 82 -2.97 5.44 -14.18
N PRO A 83 -1.74 5.97 -13.98
CA PRO A 83 -0.57 5.55 -14.74
C PRO A 83 -0.16 4.09 -14.47
N ALA A 84 -0.68 3.48 -13.39
CA ALA A 84 -0.42 2.08 -13.08
C ALA A 84 -1.09 1.12 -14.08
N MET A 85 -2.18 1.54 -14.72
CA MET A 85 -2.95 0.70 -15.64
C MET A 85 -2.14 0.29 -16.88
N VAL A 86 -1.15 1.10 -17.29
CA VAL A 86 -0.19 0.72 -18.34
C VAL A 86 0.56 -0.57 -18.00
N PHE A 87 0.89 -0.79 -16.73
CA PHE A 87 1.60 -1.99 -16.28
C PHE A 87 0.66 -3.17 -16.09
N VAL A 88 -0.63 -2.92 -15.84
CA VAL A 88 -1.67 -3.94 -15.88
C VAL A 88 -1.85 -4.47 -17.30
N ASP A 89 -1.93 -3.58 -18.29
CA ASP A 89 -2.04 -3.97 -19.71
C ASP A 89 -0.81 -4.77 -20.17
N ARG A 90 0.40 -4.34 -19.77
CA ARG A 90 1.62 -5.15 -20.00
C ARG A 90 1.56 -6.51 -19.31
N GLY A 91 0.99 -6.58 -18.10
CA GLY A 91 0.73 -7.84 -17.40
C GLY A 91 -0.23 -8.73 -18.18
N MET A 92 -1.27 -8.16 -18.78
CA MET A 92 -2.23 -8.87 -19.65
C MET A 92 -1.54 -9.41 -20.92
N ASP A 93 -0.65 -8.63 -21.55
CA ASP A 93 0.15 -9.10 -22.68
C ASP A 93 1.01 -10.31 -22.27
N ALA A 94 1.71 -10.21 -21.13
CA ALA A 94 2.54 -11.30 -20.61
C ALA A 94 1.71 -12.54 -20.23
N TRP A 95 0.52 -12.36 -19.66
CA TRP A 95 -0.41 -13.44 -19.32
C TRP A 95 -0.81 -14.27 -20.56
N ASN A 96 -1.02 -13.59 -21.69
CA ASN A 96 -1.42 -14.23 -22.95
C ASN A 96 -0.22 -14.75 -23.77
N ALA A 97 0.98 -14.24 -23.54
CA ALA A 97 2.17 -14.59 -24.31
C ALA A 97 2.61 -16.05 -24.10
N ALA A 98 2.86 -16.76 -25.21
CA ALA A 98 3.44 -18.09 -25.24
C ALA A 98 4.95 -18.04 -24.93
N MET A 99 5.30 -17.79 -23.67
CA MET A 99 6.66 -17.51 -23.23
C MET A 99 7.37 -18.72 -22.58
N GLY A 100 6.63 -19.80 -22.27
CA GLY A 100 7.20 -21.04 -21.73
C GLY A 100 8.10 -21.77 -22.73
N ALA A 101 8.94 -22.66 -22.22
CA ALA A 101 9.95 -23.39 -23.00
C ALA A 101 9.34 -24.21 -24.16
N ASN A 102 8.07 -24.64 -24.04
CA ASN A 102 7.33 -25.35 -25.08
C ASN A 102 6.13 -24.54 -25.61
N GLY A 103 6.12 -23.22 -25.41
CA GLY A 103 5.04 -22.33 -25.85
C GLY A 103 3.87 -22.23 -24.86
N GLU A 104 4.08 -22.58 -23.59
CA GLU A 104 3.08 -22.37 -22.54
C GLU A 104 2.86 -20.87 -22.27
N SER A 105 1.62 -20.49 -21.95
CA SER A 105 1.25 -19.17 -21.44
C SER A 105 0.42 -19.33 -20.16
N CYS A 106 0.29 -18.27 -19.36
CA CYS A 106 -0.61 -18.29 -18.20
C CYS A 106 -2.04 -18.59 -18.66
N ALA A 107 -2.48 -17.93 -19.74
CA ALA A 107 -3.79 -18.12 -20.33
C ALA A 107 -4.05 -19.55 -20.84
N GLY A 108 -3.01 -20.26 -21.28
CA GLY A 108 -3.13 -21.65 -21.73
C GLY A 108 -3.63 -22.60 -20.65
N CYS A 109 -3.36 -22.32 -19.37
CA CYS A 109 -3.85 -23.11 -18.24
C CYS A 109 -5.00 -22.45 -17.47
N HIS A 110 -4.96 -21.13 -17.33
CA HIS A 110 -5.85 -20.36 -16.45
C HIS A 110 -6.94 -19.58 -17.20
N GLN A 111 -7.01 -19.69 -18.54
CA GLN A 111 -7.91 -18.88 -19.36
C GLN A 111 -7.69 -17.37 -19.12
N GLY A 112 -8.72 -16.60 -18.79
CA GLY A 112 -8.56 -15.19 -18.49
C GLY A 112 -8.03 -14.94 -17.06
N PRO A 113 -7.48 -13.74 -16.79
CA PRO A 113 -6.95 -13.40 -15.47
C PRO A 113 -8.04 -13.35 -14.38
N GLU A 114 -9.31 -13.23 -14.73
CA GLU A 114 -10.45 -13.36 -13.79
C GLU A 114 -10.48 -14.71 -13.05
N SER A 115 -9.78 -15.73 -13.54
CA SER A 115 -9.51 -16.96 -12.80
C SER A 115 -8.78 -16.75 -11.47
N MET A 116 -8.14 -15.59 -11.28
CA MET A 116 -7.44 -15.17 -10.06
C MET A 116 -8.30 -14.29 -9.14
N ALA A 117 -9.60 -14.14 -9.42
CA ALA A 117 -10.50 -13.33 -8.61
C ALA A 117 -10.46 -13.71 -7.12
N GLY A 118 -10.31 -12.69 -6.26
CA GLY A 118 -10.23 -12.85 -4.80
C GLY A 118 -8.90 -13.36 -4.26
N LEU A 119 -7.95 -13.79 -5.10
CA LEU A 119 -6.66 -14.29 -4.64
C LEU A 119 -5.88 -13.23 -3.87
N ARG A 120 -5.78 -12.00 -4.41
CA ARG A 120 -5.02 -10.91 -3.79
C ARG A 120 -5.58 -10.49 -2.42
N ALA A 121 -6.90 -10.60 -2.23
CA ALA A 121 -7.58 -10.20 -1.00
C ALA A 121 -7.25 -11.09 0.20
N VAL A 122 -6.84 -12.33 -0.03
CA VAL A 122 -6.54 -13.32 1.01
C VAL A 122 -5.06 -13.70 1.07
N LEU A 123 -4.18 -12.92 0.42
CA LEU A 123 -2.74 -13.11 0.46
C LEU A 123 -2.02 -12.01 1.26
N PRO A 124 -0.92 -12.35 1.96
CA PRO A 124 -0.25 -13.67 2.02
C PRO A 124 -1.03 -14.74 2.80
N ARG A 125 -0.81 -16.03 2.49
CA ARG A 125 -1.45 -17.15 3.22
C ARG A 125 -0.58 -18.39 3.29
N VAL A 126 -0.82 -19.23 4.28
CA VAL A 126 -0.25 -20.58 4.33
C VAL A 126 -0.94 -21.44 3.29
N ASP A 127 -0.17 -21.92 2.31
CA ASP A 127 -0.66 -22.81 1.27
C ASP A 127 -0.94 -24.20 1.83
N ALA A 128 -2.11 -24.78 1.48
CA ALA A 128 -2.58 -26.01 2.09
C ALA A 128 -1.79 -27.25 1.64
N GLU A 129 -1.22 -27.22 0.42
CA GLU A 129 -0.48 -28.35 -0.13
C GLU A 129 0.98 -28.36 0.35
N SER A 130 1.65 -27.20 0.30
CA SER A 130 3.05 -27.08 0.67
C SER A 130 3.29 -26.79 2.15
N GLY A 131 2.28 -26.30 2.87
CA GLY A 131 2.39 -25.86 4.27
C GLY A 131 3.25 -24.61 4.46
N LYS A 132 3.64 -23.93 3.38
CA LYS A 132 4.51 -22.74 3.40
C LYS A 132 3.67 -21.47 3.40
N LEU A 133 4.16 -20.42 4.05
CA LEU A 133 3.65 -19.08 3.84
C LEU A 133 4.02 -18.62 2.43
N MET A 134 3.02 -18.29 1.62
CA MET A 134 3.19 -17.88 0.24
C MET A 134 2.71 -16.44 0.04
N ILE A 135 3.58 -15.62 -0.53
CA ILE A 135 3.21 -14.32 -1.13
C ILE A 135 2.82 -14.54 -2.60
N LEU A 136 2.24 -13.52 -3.25
CA LEU A 136 1.74 -13.67 -4.63
C LEU A 136 2.90 -13.97 -5.61
N GLU A 137 4.09 -13.40 -5.38
CA GLU A 137 5.30 -13.66 -6.15
C GLU A 137 5.74 -15.13 -6.12
N ASP A 138 5.44 -15.86 -5.03
CA ASP A 138 5.80 -17.27 -4.92
C ASP A 138 4.86 -18.14 -5.77
N TYR A 139 3.56 -17.83 -5.81
CA TYR A 139 2.62 -18.54 -6.68
C TYR A 139 2.96 -18.34 -8.16
N ILE A 140 3.27 -17.10 -8.55
CA ILE A 140 3.69 -16.78 -9.93
C ILE A 140 4.95 -17.60 -10.26
N ASN A 141 5.96 -17.56 -9.41
CA ASN A 141 7.22 -18.27 -9.68
C ASN A 141 7.09 -19.80 -9.64
N ALA A 142 6.15 -20.35 -8.88
CA ALA A 142 5.84 -21.78 -8.91
C ALA A 142 5.33 -22.21 -10.30
N CYS A 143 4.49 -21.38 -10.95
CA CYS A 143 4.07 -21.61 -12.33
C CYS A 143 5.20 -21.38 -13.34
N VAL A 144 5.92 -20.25 -13.24
CA VAL A 144 7.01 -19.88 -14.17
C VAL A 144 8.07 -20.97 -14.23
N THR A 145 8.51 -21.49 -13.08
CA THR A 145 9.55 -22.52 -13.03
C THR A 145 8.99 -23.93 -13.25
N GLY A 146 7.92 -24.29 -12.53
CA GLY A 146 7.41 -25.67 -12.51
C GLY A 146 6.53 -26.05 -13.70
N ARG A 147 5.86 -25.09 -14.34
CA ARG A 147 4.89 -25.35 -15.42
C ARG A 147 5.32 -24.79 -16.77
N MET A 148 6.08 -23.69 -16.78
CA MET A 148 6.56 -23.06 -18.01
C MET A 148 8.03 -23.36 -18.31
N GLY A 149 8.76 -23.97 -17.37
CA GLY A 149 10.16 -24.36 -17.56
C GLY A 149 11.13 -23.18 -17.71
N LEU A 150 10.79 -22.01 -17.16
CA LEU A 150 11.60 -20.80 -17.23
C LEU A 150 12.44 -20.60 -15.96
N GLU A 151 13.46 -19.74 -16.06
CA GLU A 151 14.14 -19.24 -14.86
C GLU A 151 13.18 -18.43 -14.00
N LYS A 152 13.36 -18.52 -12.67
CA LYS A 152 12.58 -17.75 -11.70
C LYS A 152 12.69 -16.26 -12.01
N TRP A 153 11.56 -15.57 -12.12
CA TRP A 153 11.55 -14.12 -12.19
C TRP A 153 12.02 -13.52 -10.86
N GLY A 154 12.84 -12.47 -10.95
CA GLY A 154 13.24 -11.71 -9.77
C GLY A 154 12.01 -11.17 -9.04
N THR A 155 11.97 -11.26 -7.70
CA THR A 155 10.81 -10.81 -6.88
C THR A 155 10.40 -9.35 -7.16
N THR A 156 11.34 -8.52 -7.63
CA THR A 156 11.10 -7.11 -7.96
C THR A 156 11.38 -6.80 -9.44
N SER A 157 11.45 -7.82 -10.32
CA SER A 157 11.60 -7.60 -11.76
C SER A 157 10.34 -6.96 -12.34
N ASP A 158 10.46 -6.33 -13.51
CA ASP A 158 9.30 -5.73 -14.17
C ASP A 158 8.27 -6.79 -14.56
N ASP A 159 8.68 -7.95 -15.08
CA ASP A 159 7.77 -9.08 -15.38
C ASP A 159 6.93 -9.48 -14.15
N MET A 160 7.57 -9.53 -12.96
CA MET A 160 6.86 -9.84 -11.73
C MET A 160 5.88 -8.74 -11.37
N LYS A 161 6.30 -7.47 -11.39
CA LYS A 161 5.43 -6.34 -11.00
C LYS A 161 4.25 -6.16 -11.94
N ASP A 162 4.43 -6.35 -13.24
CA ASP A 162 3.36 -6.29 -14.24
C ASP A 162 2.33 -7.41 -13.97
N MET A 163 2.80 -8.65 -13.71
CA MET A 163 1.92 -9.77 -13.38
C MET A 163 1.20 -9.61 -12.03
N LEU A 164 1.90 -9.10 -11.01
CA LEU A 164 1.28 -8.77 -9.71
C LEU A 164 0.19 -7.70 -9.88
N SER A 165 0.43 -6.70 -10.74
CA SER A 165 -0.50 -5.61 -11.02
C SER A 165 -1.78 -6.14 -11.64
N LEU A 166 -1.66 -6.98 -12.67
CA LEU A 166 -2.80 -7.67 -13.28
C LEU A 166 -3.58 -8.49 -12.25
N ILE A 167 -2.91 -9.38 -11.51
CA ILE A 167 -3.60 -10.27 -10.56
C ILE A 167 -4.24 -9.48 -9.40
N SER A 168 -3.62 -8.38 -8.96
CA SER A 168 -4.17 -7.52 -7.92
C SER A 168 -5.50 -6.88 -8.35
N LEU A 169 -5.58 -6.44 -9.62
CA LEU A 169 -6.78 -5.85 -10.20
C LEU A 169 -8.00 -6.79 -10.11
N GLN A 170 -7.77 -8.10 -10.24
CA GLN A 170 -8.84 -9.12 -10.18
C GLN A 170 -9.51 -9.23 -8.80
N SER A 171 -8.97 -8.59 -7.77
CA SER A 171 -9.57 -8.52 -6.43
C SER A 171 -9.95 -7.09 -6.03
N ARG A 172 -9.87 -6.11 -6.93
CA ARG A 172 -10.19 -4.71 -6.61
C ARG A 172 -11.61 -4.57 -6.05
N GLY A 173 -11.74 -3.79 -4.98
CA GLY A 173 -13.01 -3.61 -4.27
C GLY A 173 -13.38 -4.75 -3.31
N MET A 174 -12.63 -5.87 -3.30
CA MET A 174 -12.82 -6.93 -2.30
C MET A 174 -12.10 -6.57 -1.00
N PRO A 175 -12.69 -6.86 0.18
CA PRO A 175 -12.04 -6.59 1.46
C PRO A 175 -10.79 -7.47 1.63
N VAL A 176 -9.68 -6.86 2.05
CA VAL A 176 -8.51 -7.59 2.54
C VAL A 176 -8.94 -8.40 3.75
N ASN A 177 -8.63 -9.70 3.71
CA ASN A 177 -9.04 -10.67 4.72
C ASN A 177 -8.01 -11.80 4.82
N VAL A 178 -6.80 -11.47 5.28
CA VAL A 178 -5.75 -12.48 5.51
C VAL A 178 -5.97 -13.17 6.85
N ALA A 179 -5.76 -14.50 6.87
CA ALA A 179 -5.85 -15.30 8.09
C ALA A 179 -4.61 -15.10 8.96
N ILE A 180 -4.82 -14.90 10.26
CA ILE A 180 -3.75 -14.63 11.24
C ILE A 180 -3.62 -15.71 12.31
N ASP A 181 -4.51 -16.70 12.30
CA ASP A 181 -4.60 -17.77 13.28
C ASP A 181 -4.29 -19.15 12.64
N GLY A 182 -4.47 -20.21 13.43
CA GLY A 182 -4.22 -21.58 12.98
C GLY A 182 -2.79 -21.75 12.43
N PRO A 183 -2.62 -22.30 11.21
CA PRO A 183 -1.30 -22.47 10.60
C PRO A 183 -0.54 -21.15 10.38
N ALA A 184 -1.24 -20.02 10.22
CA ALA A 184 -0.62 -18.72 9.95
C ALA A 184 -0.06 -18.04 11.20
N ALA A 185 -0.51 -18.45 12.41
CA ALA A 185 -0.22 -17.75 13.66
C ALA A 185 1.28 -17.53 13.93
N HIS A 186 2.11 -18.55 13.73
CA HIS A 186 3.54 -18.44 14.00
C HIS A 186 4.27 -17.51 13.02
N PHE A 187 3.86 -17.48 11.74
CA PHE A 187 4.40 -16.51 10.77
C PHE A 187 3.91 -15.10 11.07
N TRP A 188 2.65 -14.95 11.49
CA TRP A 188 2.09 -13.66 11.86
C TRP A 188 2.83 -13.05 13.08
N GLU A 189 3.13 -13.86 14.10
CA GLU A 189 3.91 -13.41 15.26
C GLU A 189 5.36 -13.01 14.86
N GLN A 190 6.00 -13.74 13.94
CA GLN A 190 7.30 -13.33 13.40
C GLN A 190 7.22 -11.99 12.67
N GLY A 191 6.20 -11.78 11.85
CA GLY A 191 5.98 -10.50 11.17
C GLY A 191 5.72 -9.35 12.13
N LYS A 192 4.98 -9.63 13.22
CA LYS A 192 4.74 -8.68 14.31
C LYS A 192 6.03 -8.29 15.02
N GLU A 193 6.88 -9.27 15.35
CA GLU A 193 8.18 -9.01 15.96
C GLU A 193 9.02 -8.07 15.09
N ILE A 194 9.07 -8.31 13.78
CA ILE A 194 9.77 -7.45 12.83
C ILE A 194 9.15 -6.04 12.81
N TYR A 195 7.83 -5.91 12.78
CA TYR A 195 7.16 -4.60 12.72
C TYR A 195 7.48 -3.70 13.92
N TYR A 196 7.65 -4.30 15.11
CA TYR A 196 7.96 -3.57 16.34
C TYR A 196 9.46 -3.51 16.68
N THR A 197 10.31 -4.28 16.00
CA THR A 197 11.76 -4.24 16.18
C THR A 197 12.34 -2.92 15.69
N ARG A 198 13.16 -2.28 16.52
CA ARG A 198 13.91 -1.08 16.16
C ARG A 198 15.18 -1.47 15.41
N TYR A 199 15.27 -1.07 14.14
CA TYR A 199 16.40 -1.39 13.28
C TYR A 199 17.33 -0.20 13.10
N GLY A 200 18.57 -0.54 12.76
CA GLY A 200 19.57 0.39 12.22
C GLY A 200 20.13 1.38 13.23
N GLN A 201 21.06 2.21 12.75
CA GLN A 201 21.68 3.25 13.58
C GLN A 201 20.66 4.30 14.06
N LEU A 202 19.54 4.46 13.36
CA LEU A 202 18.48 5.39 13.76
C LEU A 202 17.52 4.82 14.81
N GLU A 203 17.64 3.52 15.14
CA GLU A 203 16.84 2.83 16.16
C GLU A 203 15.33 3.01 15.98
N MET A 204 14.84 2.82 14.75
CA MET A 204 13.42 3.00 14.39
C MET A 204 12.76 1.69 13.99
N SER A 205 11.53 1.47 14.45
CA SER A 205 10.65 0.39 13.98
C SER A 205 9.61 0.90 12.98
N CYS A 206 8.88 0.00 12.32
CA CYS A 206 7.75 0.37 11.48
C CYS A 206 6.71 1.15 12.30
N ALA A 207 6.43 0.68 13.52
CA ALA A 207 5.50 1.31 14.45
C ALA A 207 5.90 2.74 14.83
N ASN A 208 7.20 3.04 14.98
CA ASN A 208 7.61 4.41 15.34
C ASN A 208 7.19 5.47 14.31
N CYS A 209 7.07 5.10 13.03
CA CYS A 209 6.60 6.01 12.00
C CYS A 209 5.11 5.86 11.71
N HIS A 210 4.62 4.62 11.61
CA HIS A 210 3.31 4.31 11.05
C HIS A 210 2.22 4.01 12.08
N GLU A 211 2.60 3.94 13.37
CA GLU A 211 1.68 3.77 14.49
C GLU A 211 1.73 4.97 15.43
N ASP A 212 2.93 5.34 15.87
CA ASP A 212 3.12 6.45 16.80
C ASP A 212 2.94 7.83 16.12
N ASN A 213 3.15 7.90 14.79
CA ASN A 213 3.32 9.18 14.07
C ASN A 213 2.52 9.29 12.76
N TYR A 214 1.57 8.39 12.48
CA TYR A 214 0.69 8.60 11.32
C TYR A 214 -0.08 9.93 11.46
N GLY A 215 -0.30 10.63 10.35
CA GLY A 215 -0.80 12.00 10.31
C GLY A 215 0.29 13.08 10.46
N ASN A 216 1.45 12.78 11.05
CA ASN A 216 2.52 13.77 11.13
C ASN A 216 3.27 13.90 9.79
N MET A 217 3.96 15.03 9.63
CA MET A 217 4.87 15.27 8.50
C MET A 217 6.30 14.86 8.88
N ILE A 218 6.93 13.97 8.12
CA ILE A 218 8.37 13.77 8.15
C ILE A 218 8.99 14.51 6.96
N ARG A 219 9.47 15.72 7.21
CA ARG A 219 9.83 16.68 6.15
C ARG A 219 8.61 16.95 5.25
N ALA A 220 8.65 16.51 3.99
CA ALA A 220 7.58 16.72 3.01
C ALA A 220 6.63 15.53 2.90
N ASP A 221 6.92 14.41 3.57
CA ASP A 221 6.11 13.20 3.48
C ASP A 221 5.05 13.18 4.60
N HIS A 222 3.78 13.05 4.21
CA HIS A 222 2.68 12.88 5.13
C HIS A 222 2.54 11.41 5.55
N LEU A 223 2.86 11.09 6.80
CA LEU A 223 2.92 9.72 7.28
C LEU A 223 1.53 9.08 7.29
N SER A 224 1.38 7.98 6.54
CA SER A 224 0.20 7.11 6.63
C SER A 224 0.42 6.02 7.68
N GLN A 225 -0.59 5.17 7.90
CA GLN A 225 -0.48 3.96 8.71
C GLN A 225 0.39 2.85 8.08
N GLY A 226 0.99 3.08 6.91
CA GLY A 226 1.89 2.11 6.27
C GLY A 226 1.19 0.84 5.78
N GLN A 227 -0.09 0.94 5.41
CA GLN A 227 -0.89 -0.18 4.92
C GLN A 227 -0.43 -0.66 3.54
N VAL A 228 -0.71 -1.93 3.22
CA VAL A 228 -0.34 -2.56 1.94
C VAL A 228 -1.53 -2.99 1.06
N ASN A 229 -2.76 -2.56 1.39
CA ASN A 229 -3.96 -2.93 0.61
C ASN A 229 -3.96 -2.37 -0.84
N GLY A 230 -3.21 -1.29 -1.08
CA GLY A 230 -3.06 -0.68 -2.41
C GLY A 230 -1.88 -1.22 -3.23
N PHE A 231 -1.10 -2.17 -2.73
CA PHE A 231 0.05 -2.71 -3.46
C PHE A 231 -0.36 -3.82 -4.45
N PRO A 232 0.28 -3.91 -5.64
CA PRO A 232 1.40 -3.09 -6.12
C PRO A 232 1.04 -1.62 -6.39
N THR A 233 1.99 -0.71 -6.15
CA THR A 233 1.73 0.73 -6.19
C THR A 233 2.59 1.40 -7.25
N TYR A 234 1.99 2.27 -8.06
CA TYR A 234 2.73 3.21 -8.90
C TYR A 234 3.26 4.35 -8.04
N ARG A 235 4.58 4.55 -8.05
CA ARG A 235 5.22 5.66 -7.32
C ARG A 235 5.61 6.77 -8.26
N LEU A 236 5.02 7.95 -8.06
CA LEU A 236 5.29 9.15 -8.86
C LEU A 236 6.78 9.51 -8.89
N LYS A 237 7.50 9.31 -7.78
CA LYS A 237 8.96 9.51 -7.71
C LYS A 237 9.73 8.63 -8.70
N ASP A 238 9.33 7.36 -8.83
CA ASP A 238 10.10 6.34 -9.55
C ASP A 238 9.55 6.10 -10.97
N ALA A 239 8.40 6.73 -11.30
CA ALA A 239 7.66 6.56 -12.55
C ALA A 239 7.39 5.09 -12.92
N GLY A 240 7.08 4.26 -11.92
CA GLY A 240 6.83 2.85 -12.13
C GLY A 240 6.30 2.11 -10.90
N MET A 241 6.01 0.83 -11.10
CA MET A 241 5.45 -0.04 -10.06
C MET A 241 6.48 -0.42 -9.00
N VAL A 242 6.00 -0.59 -7.78
CA VAL A 242 6.75 -1.07 -6.61
C VAL A 242 5.90 -2.11 -5.87
N SER A 243 6.49 -3.27 -5.55
CA SER A 243 5.85 -4.30 -4.71
C SER A 243 6.00 -4.00 -3.21
N ALA A 244 5.15 -4.60 -2.37
CA ALA A 244 5.25 -4.46 -0.92
C ALA A 244 6.63 -4.92 -0.42
N GLN A 245 7.10 -6.06 -0.95
CA GLN A 245 8.44 -6.58 -0.74
C GLN A 245 9.54 -5.55 -1.02
N GLN A 246 9.49 -4.86 -2.17
CA GLN A 246 10.48 -3.82 -2.50
C GLN A 246 10.38 -2.63 -1.56
N ARG A 247 9.16 -2.28 -1.11
CA ARG A 247 8.95 -1.19 -0.15
C ARG A 247 9.59 -1.51 1.21
N PHE A 248 9.42 -2.72 1.73
CA PHE A 248 9.99 -3.14 3.01
C PHE A 248 11.52 -3.09 3.01
N VAL A 249 12.16 -3.52 1.91
CA VAL A 249 13.63 -3.40 1.74
C VAL A 249 14.08 -1.96 1.97
N GLY A 250 13.40 -1.00 1.34
CA GLY A 250 13.69 0.43 1.47
C GLY A 250 13.46 0.95 2.89
N CYS A 251 12.33 0.61 3.50
CA CYS A 251 11.98 1.07 4.84
C CYS A 251 13.04 0.70 5.89
N VAL A 252 13.46 -0.56 5.94
CA VAL A 252 14.49 -1.01 6.90
C VAL A 252 15.86 -0.42 6.54
N ARG A 253 16.24 -0.39 5.26
CA ARG A 253 17.50 0.25 4.80
C ARG A 253 17.59 1.70 5.25
N ASP A 254 16.49 2.46 5.16
CA ASP A 254 16.48 3.90 5.43
C ASP A 254 16.58 4.21 6.95
N THR A 255 16.46 3.20 7.83
CA THR A 255 16.88 3.28 9.24
C THR A 255 18.42 3.21 9.44
N ARG A 256 19.17 3.07 8.33
CA ARG A 256 20.61 2.79 8.28
C ARG A 256 20.96 1.41 8.84
N ALA A 257 20.12 0.42 8.56
CA ALA A 257 20.34 -0.99 8.89
C ALA A 257 20.86 -1.80 7.68
N GLU A 258 21.44 -2.96 7.96
CA GLU A 258 21.43 -4.05 7.00
C GLU A 258 19.97 -4.52 6.83
N THR A 259 19.49 -4.56 5.60
CA THR A 259 18.09 -4.86 5.28
C THR A 259 17.91 -6.31 4.86
N PHE A 260 16.68 -6.83 4.94
CA PHE A 260 16.35 -8.17 4.46
C PHE A 260 16.17 -8.17 2.94
N LYS A 261 16.25 -9.36 2.34
CA LYS A 261 16.07 -9.54 0.90
C LYS A 261 14.57 -9.55 0.55
N ALA A 262 14.19 -8.94 -0.57
CA ALA A 262 12.83 -9.09 -1.10
C ALA A 262 12.48 -10.57 -1.36
N GLY A 263 11.38 -11.05 -0.79
CA GLY A 263 10.97 -12.45 -0.83
C GLY A 263 11.81 -13.37 0.07
N SER A 264 12.44 -12.84 1.12
CA SER A 264 12.96 -13.65 2.23
C SER A 264 11.82 -14.07 3.18
N ASP A 265 12.06 -15.08 4.01
CA ASP A 265 11.04 -15.57 4.93
C ASP A 265 10.63 -14.51 5.96
N GLU A 266 11.57 -13.67 6.39
CA GLU A 266 11.31 -12.52 7.27
C GLU A 266 10.33 -11.53 6.63
N PHE A 267 10.53 -11.19 5.35
CA PHE A 267 9.62 -10.25 4.70
C PHE A 267 8.31 -10.89 4.23
N ARG A 268 8.25 -12.21 3.97
CA ARG A 268 6.96 -12.90 3.82
C ARG A 268 6.13 -12.79 5.09
N ALA A 269 6.75 -13.06 6.24
CA ALA A 269 6.11 -12.92 7.55
C ALA A 269 5.69 -11.47 7.83
N LEU A 270 6.56 -10.50 7.54
CA LEU A 270 6.22 -9.07 7.65
C LEU A 270 5.04 -8.70 6.75
N GLU A 271 5.00 -9.18 5.50
CA GLU A 271 3.89 -8.90 4.59
C GLU A 271 2.57 -9.45 5.12
N LEU A 272 2.56 -10.67 5.68
CA LEU A 272 1.37 -11.24 6.33
C LEU A 272 0.89 -10.34 7.48
N TYR A 273 1.80 -9.94 8.36
CA TYR A 273 1.46 -9.09 9.49
C TYR A 273 0.92 -7.73 9.02
N VAL A 274 1.63 -7.04 8.11
CA VAL A 274 1.23 -5.72 7.62
C VAL A 274 -0.07 -5.78 6.80
N ALA A 275 -0.29 -6.82 5.99
CA ALA A 275 -1.55 -7.02 5.28
C ALA A 275 -2.72 -7.17 6.27
N SER A 276 -2.51 -7.92 7.37
CA SER A 276 -3.56 -8.10 8.38
C SER A 276 -3.94 -6.82 9.12
N ARG A 277 -3.02 -5.85 9.24
CA ARG A 277 -3.31 -4.53 9.82
C ARG A 277 -4.29 -3.72 8.97
N GLY A 278 -4.44 -4.10 7.70
CA GLY A 278 -5.39 -3.53 6.74
C GLY A 278 -6.65 -4.37 6.55
N ASN A 279 -6.86 -5.45 7.32
CA ASN A 279 -8.06 -6.29 7.19
C ASN A 279 -9.33 -5.44 7.32
N GLY A 280 -10.21 -5.51 6.31
CA GLY A 280 -11.41 -4.70 6.19
C GLY A 280 -11.30 -3.50 5.25
N LEU A 281 -10.10 -2.96 5.01
CA LEU A 281 -9.88 -2.07 3.85
C LEU A 281 -9.99 -2.91 2.58
N THR A 282 -10.40 -2.32 1.47
CA THR A 282 -10.48 -3.06 0.20
C THR A 282 -9.14 -3.08 -0.52
N VAL A 283 -8.89 -4.15 -1.27
CA VAL A 283 -7.84 -4.18 -2.29
C VAL A 283 -8.13 -3.07 -3.29
N GLU A 284 -7.16 -2.18 -3.50
CA GLU A 284 -7.32 -1.05 -4.43
C GLU A 284 -6.96 -1.45 -5.88
N GLY A 285 -6.38 -2.64 -6.07
CA GLY A 285 -5.84 -3.09 -7.35
C GLY A 285 -4.44 -2.56 -7.53
N VAL A 286 -4.30 -1.41 -8.18
CA VAL A 286 -3.03 -0.73 -8.41
C VAL A 286 -3.11 0.75 -8.02
N SER A 287 -2.56 1.07 -6.85
CA SER A 287 -2.70 2.42 -6.28
C SER A 287 -1.66 3.42 -6.79
N VAL A 288 -1.92 4.72 -6.60
CA VAL A 288 -0.99 5.81 -6.96
C VAL A 288 -0.49 6.54 -5.71
N ARG A 289 0.82 6.60 -5.50
CA ARG A 289 1.44 7.25 -4.34
C ARG A 289 2.70 8.04 -4.74
N HIS A 290 3.24 8.85 -3.83
CA HIS A 290 4.54 9.52 -4.02
C HIS A 290 5.73 8.54 -4.00
#